data_AF-A0A919KDC8-F1
#
_entry.id   AF-A0A919KDC8-F1
#
_cell.length_a   1.000
_cell.length_b   1.000
_cell.length_c   1.000
_cell.angle_alpha   90.00
_cell.angle_beta   90.00
_cell.angle_gamma   90.00
#
_symmetry.space_group_name_H-M   'P 1'
#
loop_
_entity.id
_entity.type
_entity.pdbx_description
1 polymer ?
#
loop_
_entity_poly.entity_id
_entity_poly.type
_entity_poly.pdbx_seq_one_letter_code
_entity_poly.pdbx_strand_id
1 'polypeptide(L)'
;MTTYDRALVKRLLPAVWDSNYAYGMTDTGPTPGMPRAQVDPAHAGTLFAHIADIKTGWTKAPLRDTERKAILMRYGLDIPEEHVAQMEGVTRQAINYRVKQGVRCIVATLNGEPD
;
A
#
# COMPACT_ATOMS: atom_id res chain seq x y z
N MET A 1 -6.58 5.67 -17.12
CA MET A 1 -6.57 5.95 -15.66
C MET A 1 -5.50 5.06 -15.05
N THR A 2 -4.62 5.61 -14.22
CA THR A 2 -3.57 4.83 -13.55
C THR A 2 -4.23 3.95 -12.51
N THR A 3 -4.42 2.67 -12.83
CA THR A 3 -4.99 1.71 -11.88
C THR A 3 -3.91 1.34 -10.88
N TYR A 4 -4.17 1.50 -9.59
CA TYR A 4 -3.33 0.98 -8.53
C TYR A 4 -3.25 -0.54 -8.66
N ASP A 5 -2.04 -1.08 -8.71
CA ASP A 5 -1.81 -2.51 -8.66
C ASP A 5 -1.33 -2.95 -7.28
N ARG A 6 -1.35 -4.27 -7.05
CA ARG A 6 -0.94 -4.86 -5.77
C ARG A 6 0.53 -4.66 -5.46
N ALA A 7 1.40 -4.59 -6.47
CA ALA A 7 2.83 -4.44 -6.26
C ALA A 7 3.15 -3.02 -5.78
N LEU A 8 2.55 -2.01 -6.41
CA LEU A 8 2.64 -0.62 -6.03
C LEU A 8 2.08 -0.39 -4.62
N VAL A 9 0.88 -0.90 -4.32
CA VAL A 9 0.28 -0.78 -2.98
C VAL A 9 1.18 -1.40 -1.90
N LYS A 10 1.69 -2.62 -2.11
CA LYS A 10 2.60 -3.26 -1.16
C LYS A 10 3.89 -2.49 -0.96
N ARG A 11 4.43 -1.92 -2.03
CA ARG A 11 5.62 -1.08 -1.97
C ARG A 11 5.37 0.19 -1.17
N LEU A 12 4.18 0.79 -1.26
CA LEU A 12 3.86 2.05 -0.59
C LEU A 12 3.36 1.88 0.85
N LEU A 13 2.84 0.70 1.22
CA LEU A 13 2.25 0.45 2.53
C LEU A 13 3.10 0.90 3.73
N PRO A 14 4.43 0.68 3.77
CA PRO A 14 5.23 1.14 4.90
C PRO A 14 5.20 2.67 5.11
N ALA A 15 4.96 3.46 4.05
CA ALA A 15 4.82 4.93 4.13
C ALA A 15 3.60 5.40 4.95
N VAL A 16 2.68 4.49 5.28
CA VAL A 16 1.56 4.77 6.18
C VAL A 16 2.07 5.08 7.59
N TRP A 17 3.12 4.37 8.05
CA TRP A 17 3.64 4.47 9.42
C TRP A 17 4.96 5.21 9.52
N ASP A 18 5.77 5.20 8.45
CA ASP A 18 7.04 5.93 8.41
C ASP A 18 7.01 6.98 7.29
N SER A 19 6.93 8.27 7.67
CA SER A 19 6.97 9.38 6.72
C SER A 19 8.32 9.50 6.00
N ASN A 20 9.38 8.97 6.59
CA ASN A 20 10.72 9.01 6.00
C ASN A 20 10.95 7.92 4.96
N TYR A 21 10.07 6.93 4.90
CA TYR A 21 10.12 5.85 3.91
C TYR A 21 10.13 6.37 2.45
N ALA A 22 9.61 7.58 2.24
CA ALA A 22 9.63 8.27 0.95
C ALA A 22 11.03 8.72 0.50
N TYR A 23 11.95 9.07 1.42
CA TYR A 23 13.23 9.70 1.10
C TYR A 23 14.22 8.78 0.35
N GLY A 24 13.95 7.47 0.29
CA GLY A 24 14.74 6.49 -0.48
C GLY A 24 14.06 6.00 -1.75
N MET A 25 12.85 6.47 -2.07
CA MET A 25 12.14 6.05 -3.28
C MET A 25 12.45 6.95 -4.47
N THR A 26 12.93 6.35 -5.55
CA THR A 26 12.99 7.03 -6.85
C THR A 26 11.59 7.13 -7.45
N ASP A 27 11.22 8.33 -7.87
CA ASP A 27 9.97 8.60 -8.58
C ASP A 27 9.91 7.76 -9.86
N THR A 28 8.93 6.87 -9.96
CA THR A 28 8.64 6.18 -11.22
C THR A 28 7.89 7.20 -12.05
N GLY A 29 8.58 7.81 -13.03
CA GLY A 29 8.14 8.99 -13.77
C GLY A 29 6.70 8.97 -14.36
N PRO A 30 6.32 10.04 -15.08
CA PRO A 30 4.93 10.36 -15.36
C PRO A 30 4.16 9.22 -16.04
N THR A 31 2.94 8.98 -15.54
CA THR A 31 2.06 7.93 -16.06
C THR A 31 1.70 8.16 -17.54
N PRO A 32 1.63 7.09 -18.38
CA PRO A 32 1.13 7.20 -19.75
C PRO A 32 -0.28 7.83 -19.80
N GLY A 33 -0.39 9.00 -20.45
CA GLY A 33 -1.67 9.67 -20.73
C GLY A 33 -1.88 11.06 -20.11
N MET A 34 -0.93 11.60 -19.33
CA MET A 34 -1.03 12.99 -18.88
C MET A 34 -0.57 13.98 -19.98
N PRO A 35 -1.24 15.14 -20.16
CA PRO A 35 -0.78 16.18 -21.07
C PRO A 35 0.63 16.61 -20.67
N ARG A 36 1.52 16.80 -21.66
CA ARG A 36 2.87 17.32 -21.46
C ARG A 36 2.79 18.82 -21.08
N ALA A 37 2.32 19.13 -19.88
CA ALA A 37 2.56 20.43 -19.27
C ALA A 37 4.03 20.48 -18.81
N GLN A 38 4.60 21.69 -18.82
CA GLN A 38 5.97 21.96 -18.40
C GLN A 38 6.19 21.38 -17.00
N VAL A 39 6.93 20.27 -16.95
CA VAL A 39 7.21 19.53 -15.73
C VAL A 39 8.14 20.40 -14.89
N ASP A 40 7.62 21.01 -13.82
CA ASP A 40 8.46 21.57 -12.78
C ASP A 40 9.12 20.40 -12.03
N PRO A 41 10.42 20.14 -12.20
CA PRO A 41 11.09 19.00 -11.58
C PRO A 41 11.05 19.04 -10.05
N ALA A 42 10.81 20.22 -9.45
CA ALA A 42 10.65 20.39 -8.00
C ALA A 42 9.29 19.90 -7.48
N HIS A 43 8.29 19.75 -8.36
CA HIS A 43 6.91 19.35 -8.03
C HIS A 43 6.44 18.11 -8.81
N ALA A 44 7.32 17.48 -9.60
CA ALA A 44 6.99 16.43 -10.57
C ALA A 44 6.75 15.02 -9.99
N GLY A 45 6.96 14.83 -8.68
CA GLY A 45 6.89 13.52 -8.05
C GLY A 45 5.46 13.02 -7.87
N THR A 46 5.04 12.00 -8.62
CA THR A 46 3.77 11.28 -8.34
C THR A 46 3.85 10.52 -7.01
N LEU A 47 5.06 10.29 -6.50
CA LEU A 47 5.33 9.64 -5.22
C LEU A 47 4.56 10.25 -4.04
N PHE A 48 4.54 11.57 -3.87
CA PHE A 48 3.83 12.18 -2.73
C PHE A 48 2.31 12.03 -2.84
N ALA A 49 1.77 12.07 -4.06
CA ALA A 49 0.36 11.78 -4.32
C ALA A 49 0.05 10.32 -3.96
N HIS A 50 0.89 9.38 -4.39
CA HIS A 50 0.77 7.96 -4.04
C HIS A 50 0.87 7.70 -2.52
N ILE A 51 1.69 8.48 -1.79
CA ILE A 51 1.76 8.40 -0.32
C ILE A 51 0.49 8.94 0.34
N ALA A 52 -0.06 10.04 -0.17
CA ALA A 52 -1.34 10.56 0.32
C ALA A 52 -2.48 9.57 0.07
N ASP A 53 -2.49 8.96 -1.12
CA ASP A 53 -3.47 7.97 -1.52
C ASP A 53 -3.35 6.70 -0.68
N ILE A 54 -2.15 6.14 -0.46
CA ILE A 54 -2.02 4.91 0.36
C ILE A 54 -2.48 5.13 1.80
N LYS A 55 -2.23 6.31 2.39
CA LYS A 55 -2.75 6.69 3.72
C LYS A 55 -4.28 6.76 3.72
N THR A 56 -4.86 7.30 2.64
CA THR A 56 -6.30 7.32 2.44
C THR A 56 -6.86 5.91 2.28
N GLY A 57 -6.24 5.06 1.47
CA GLY A 57 -6.62 3.67 1.27
C GLY A 57 -6.56 2.85 2.56
N TRP A 58 -5.50 2.99 3.35
CA TRP A 58 -5.39 2.36 4.67
C TRP A 58 -6.53 2.74 5.63
N THR A 59 -6.96 4.01 5.57
CA THR A 59 -7.99 4.54 6.47
C THR A 59 -9.39 4.18 6.01
N LYS A 60 -9.66 4.24 4.70
CA LYS A 60 -11.01 4.11 4.13
C LYS A 60 -11.36 2.70 3.66
N ALA A 61 -10.36 1.84 3.38
CA ALA A 61 -10.66 0.49 2.93
C ALA A 61 -11.44 -0.31 4.00
N PRO A 62 -12.45 -1.10 3.60
CA PRO A 62 -13.30 -1.87 4.50
C PRO A 62 -12.59 -3.13 5.03
N LEU A 63 -11.42 -2.94 5.66
CA LEU A 63 -10.60 -4.02 6.19
C LEU A 63 -11.23 -4.64 7.45
N ARG A 64 -11.27 -5.96 7.50
CA ARG A 64 -11.51 -6.70 8.75
C ARG A 64 -10.35 -6.48 9.71
N ASP A 65 -10.61 -6.54 11.01
CA ASP A 65 -9.56 -6.39 12.04
C ASP A 65 -8.39 -7.35 11.84
N THR A 66 -8.69 -8.59 11.41
CA THR A 66 -7.65 -9.60 11.13
C THR A 66 -6.77 -9.26 9.93
N GLU A 67 -7.31 -8.56 8.92
CA GLU A 67 -6.55 -8.10 7.75
C GLU A 67 -5.74 -6.86 8.10
N ARG A 68 -6.37 -5.91 8.82
CA ARG A 68 -5.72 -4.70 9.32
C ARG A 68 -4.52 -5.06 10.19
N LYS A 69 -4.70 -5.98 11.14
CA LYS A 69 -3.62 -6.49 12.00
C LYS A 69 -2.53 -7.19 11.18
N ALA A 70 -2.89 -8.08 10.26
CA ALA A 70 -1.90 -8.81 9.45
C ALA A 70 -1.06 -7.85 8.56
N ILE A 71 -1.70 -6.83 7.98
CA ILE A 71 -1.00 -5.79 7.20
C ILE A 71 -0.08 -4.95 8.08
N LEU A 72 -0.54 -4.52 9.25
CA LEU A 72 0.28 -3.77 10.20
C LEU A 72 1.51 -4.57 10.61
N MET A 73 1.33 -5.84 11.00
CA MET A 73 2.44 -6.71 11.39
C MET A 73 3.43 -6.89 10.23
N ARG A 74 2.93 -7.09 9.01
CA ARG A 74 3.80 -7.37 7.86
C ARG A 74 4.53 -6.14 7.32
N TYR A 75 3.86 -5.00 7.20
CA TYR A 75 4.40 -3.81 6.51
C TYR A 75 4.71 -2.64 7.45
N GLY A 76 4.04 -2.55 8.59
CA GLY A 76 4.31 -1.51 9.58
C GLY A 76 5.38 -1.89 10.58
N LEU A 77 5.49 -3.18 10.92
CA LEU A 77 6.47 -3.70 11.88
C LEU A 77 7.54 -4.59 11.23
N ASP A 78 7.46 -4.81 9.91
CA ASP A 78 8.30 -5.72 9.12
C ASP A 78 8.48 -7.12 9.74
N ILE A 79 7.43 -7.65 10.36
CA ILE A 79 7.46 -9.00 10.93
C ILE A 79 7.19 -10.02 9.81
N PRO A 80 8.03 -11.05 9.64
CA PRO A 80 7.78 -12.13 8.68
C PRO A 80 6.46 -12.87 8.97
N GLU A 81 5.75 -13.31 7.92
CA GLU A 81 4.44 -13.98 8.05
C GLU A 81 4.49 -15.23 8.96
N GLU A 82 5.62 -15.93 9.00
CA GLU A 82 5.84 -17.09 9.87
C GLU A 82 5.87 -16.75 11.36
N HIS A 83 6.50 -15.63 11.73
CA HIS A 83 6.53 -15.16 13.11
C HIS A 83 5.16 -14.64 13.53
N VAL A 84 4.45 -13.92 12.65
CA VAL A 84 3.07 -13.49 12.92
C VAL A 84 2.17 -14.72 13.13
N ALA A 85 2.32 -15.74 12.29
CA ALA A 85 1.55 -16.98 12.40
C ALA A 85 1.80 -17.68 13.74
N GLN A 86 3.07 -17.75 14.18
CA GLN A 86 3.44 -18.30 15.48
C GLN A 86 2.84 -17.49 16.64
N MET A 87 2.94 -16.15 16.59
CA MET A 87 2.38 -15.26 17.62
C MET A 87 0.85 -15.39 17.75
N GLU A 88 0.15 -15.66 16.65
CA GLU A 88 -1.30 -15.79 16.62
C GLU A 88 -1.82 -17.23 16.75
N GLY A 89 -0.92 -18.23 16.78
CA GLY A 89 -1.32 -19.64 16.83
C GLY A 89 -2.08 -20.11 15.59
N VAL A 90 -1.78 -19.55 14.41
CA VAL A 90 -2.42 -19.91 13.13
C VAL A 90 -1.39 -20.37 12.11
N THR A 91 -1.85 -20.85 10.95
CA THR A 91 -0.94 -21.22 9.86
C THR A 91 -0.39 -19.99 9.13
N ARG A 92 0.81 -20.12 8.55
CA ARG A 92 1.39 -19.10 7.65
C ARG A 92 0.45 -18.77 6.49
N GLN A 93 -0.25 -19.78 5.95
CA GLN A 93 -1.24 -19.62 4.88
C GLN A 93 -2.40 -18.73 5.32
N ALA A 94 -2.86 -18.81 6.57
CA ALA A 94 -3.92 -17.94 7.08
C ALA A 94 -3.48 -16.47 7.14
N ILE A 95 -2.26 -16.20 7.62
CA ILE A 95 -1.68 -14.85 7.61
C ILE A 95 -1.53 -14.34 6.17
N ASN A 96 -0.96 -15.15 5.29
CA ASN A 96 -0.77 -14.80 3.89
C ASN A 96 -2.12 -14.48 3.20
N TYR A 97 -3.17 -15.25 3.49
CA TYR A 97 -4.52 -14.99 2.99
C TYR A 97 -5.05 -13.64 3.48
N ARG A 98 -4.94 -13.35 4.79
CA ARG A 98 -5.38 -12.06 5.37
C ARG A 98 -4.64 -10.87 4.76
N VAL A 99 -3.32 -10.98 4.59
CA VAL A 99 -2.51 -9.94 3.92
C VAL A 99 -2.97 -9.75 2.47
N LYS A 100 -3.17 -10.86 1.73
CA LYS A 100 -3.58 -10.80 0.33
C LYS A 100 -4.96 -10.18 0.16
N GLN A 101 -5.92 -10.52 1.02
CA GLN A 101 -7.26 -9.96 0.99
C GLN A 101 -7.24 -8.47 1.38
N GLY A 102 -6.61 -8.09 2.49
CA GLY A 102 -6.57 -6.69 2.87
C GLY A 102 -5.87 -5.80 1.82
N VAL A 103 -4.80 -6.28 1.17
CA VAL A 103 -4.17 -5.56 0.04
C VAL A 103 -5.14 -5.42 -1.14
N ARG A 104 -5.95 -6.44 -1.44
CA ARG A 104 -6.98 -6.39 -2.48
C ARG A 104 -8.04 -5.32 -2.13
N CYS A 105 -8.51 -5.27 -0.90
CA CYS A 105 -9.48 -4.25 -0.44
C CYS A 105 -8.93 -2.83 -0.58
N ILE A 106 -7.65 -2.61 -0.23
CA ILE A 106 -6.99 -1.31 -0.40
C ILE A 106 -6.90 -0.95 -1.88
N VAL A 107 -6.46 -1.89 -2.74
CA VAL A 107 -6.41 -1.67 -4.19
C VAL A 107 -7.79 -1.29 -4.74
N ALA A 108 -8.83 -2.05 -4.41
CA ALA A 108 -10.20 -1.77 -4.85
C ALA A 108 -10.65 -0.37 -4.40
N THR A 109 -10.41 -0.03 -3.13
CA THR A 109 -10.73 1.29 -2.58
C THR A 109 -10.02 2.42 -3.31
N LEU A 110 -8.73 2.28 -3.61
CA LEU A 110 -7.97 3.30 -4.32
C LEU A 110 -8.38 3.44 -5.79
N ASN A 111 -8.87 2.36 -6.40
CA ASN A 111 -9.39 2.38 -7.76
C ASN A 111 -10.87 2.76 -7.86
N GLY A 112 -11.56 2.94 -6.73
CA GLY A 112 -13.01 3.16 -6.71
C GLY A 112 -13.83 1.94 -7.15
N GLU A 113 -13.26 0.74 -7.00
CA GLU A 113 -13.89 -0.53 -7.33
C GLU A 113 -14.60 -1.12 -6.10
N PRO A 114 -15.69 -1.90 -6.30
CA PRO A 114 -16.28 -2.70 -5.23
C PRO A 114 -15.31 -3.80 -4.77
N ASP A 115 -15.32 -4.09 -3.48
CA ASP A 115 -14.50 -5.12 -2.83
C ASP A 115 -15.04 -6.55 -3.04
#